data_AF-A0AAD7AIL8-F1
#
_entry.id   AF-A0AAD7AIL8-F1
#
_cell.length_a   1.000
_cell.length_b   1.000
_cell.length_c   1.000
_cell.angle_alpha   90.00
_cell.angle_beta   90.00
_cell.angle_gamma   90.00
#
_symmetry.space_group_name_H-M   'P 1'
#
loop_
_entity.id
_entity.type
_entity.pdbx_description
1 polymer ?
#
loop_
_entity_poly.entity_id
_entity_poly.type
_entity_poly.pdbx_seq_one_letter_code
_entity_poly.pdbx_strand_id
1 'polypeptide(L)'
;MLQPAVLQALDANPSLIPPDLQRQLNVASYVIVGATAVLVWDNLHSFADDYSILLKLKFRFSTAVYFVSRIASLVYALGFSLFATYPLTNCQVAMIAFNSFYPVSSASTALLFFCRVRAVYDRQRCIIWMFGILWICVVGGALTIPLASRATKIGSACVVEHLARYLISNGIATTVYDTSVFLAISFRLLANSRVEQTPRDKVRATLCGEANLYAFSQALFRDGQTYYLITVFTNTLTFVMICVPGVSPVYRGMFTIPNVVLTNIMASRVYRNVRLHHVVPQVPHLSLLPTIDDSVTMDIVVDRHPSRAETEISCDATSKSDNRHRPTMRW
;
A
#
# COMPACT_ATOMS: atom_id res chain seq x y z
N MET A 1 18.68 -13.45 16.51
CA MET A 1 19.77 -12.52 16.89
C MET A 1 21.06 -13.30 16.70
N LEU A 2 22.12 -12.75 16.11
CA LEU A 2 23.43 -13.40 16.23
C LEU A 2 23.83 -13.30 17.70
N GLN A 3 24.33 -14.39 18.29
CA GLN A 3 24.82 -14.35 19.66
C GLN A 3 26.00 -13.37 19.74
N PRO A 4 26.12 -12.57 20.81
CA PRO A 4 27.21 -11.59 20.95
C PRO A 4 28.60 -12.24 20.85
N ALA A 5 28.74 -13.49 21.27
CA ALA A 5 29.96 -14.28 21.13
C ALA A 5 30.33 -14.58 19.64
N VAL A 6 29.33 -14.75 18.77
CA VAL A 6 29.55 -14.97 17.33
C VAL A 6 29.97 -13.67 16.65
N LEU A 7 29.39 -12.53 17.06
CA LEU A 7 29.80 -11.21 16.57
C LEU A 7 31.25 -10.87 16.95
N GLN A 8 31.68 -11.16 18.18
CA GLN A 8 33.08 -10.96 18.60
C GLN A 8 34.06 -11.87 17.83
N ALA A 9 33.69 -13.12 17.56
CA ALA A 9 34.52 -14.03 16.77
C ALA A 9 34.65 -13.59 15.30
N LEU A 10 33.61 -12.99 14.73
CA LEU A 10 33.60 -12.47 13.36
C LEU A 10 34.34 -11.15 13.20
N ASP A 11 34.33 -10.30 14.23
CA ASP A 11 35.12 -9.06 14.26
C ASP A 11 36.63 -9.35 14.35
N ALA A 12 37.00 -10.38 15.12
CA ALA A 12 38.40 -10.81 15.27
C ALA A 12 38.99 -11.45 14.00
N ASN A 13 38.17 -12.05 13.13
CA ASN A 13 38.63 -12.60 11.86
C ASN A 13 37.56 -12.48 10.75
N PRO A 14 37.65 -11.46 9.88
CA PRO A 14 36.67 -11.25 8.81
C PRO A 14 36.69 -12.34 7.72
N SER A 15 37.71 -13.21 7.69
CA SER A 15 37.73 -14.40 6.81
C SER A 15 36.87 -15.56 7.33
N LEU A 16 36.31 -15.44 8.55
CA LEU A 16 35.51 -16.46 9.21
C LEU A 16 33.99 -16.27 9.03
N ILE A 17 33.55 -15.32 8.20
CA ILE A 17 32.11 -15.12 7.94
C ILE A 17 31.54 -16.41 7.31
N PRO A 18 30.55 -17.08 7.94
CA PRO A 18 29.96 -18.28 7.38
C PRO A 18 29.39 -17.98 5.99
N PRO A 19 29.56 -18.87 5.00
CA PRO A 19 29.08 -18.65 3.64
C PRO A 19 27.56 -18.41 3.59
N ASP A 20 26.81 -19.01 4.54
CA ASP A 20 25.37 -18.78 4.67
C ASP A 20 25.03 -17.36 5.11
N LEU A 21 25.79 -16.76 6.02
CA LEU A 21 25.57 -15.38 6.47
C LEU A 21 25.91 -14.39 5.35
N GLN A 22 26.99 -14.64 4.63
CA GLN A 22 27.37 -13.82 3.48
C GLN A 22 26.32 -13.87 2.37
N ARG A 23 25.76 -15.05 2.08
CA ARG A 23 24.66 -15.21 1.12
C ARG A 23 23.42 -14.43 1.57
N GLN A 24 23.05 -14.49 2.85
CA GLN A 24 21.91 -13.76 3.38
C GLN A 24 22.07 -12.24 3.26
N LEU A 25 23.26 -11.72 3.57
CA LEU A 25 23.57 -10.29 3.43
C LEU A 25 23.50 -9.85 1.97
N ASN A 26 24.10 -10.61 1.05
CA ASN A 26 24.05 -10.29 -0.38
C ASN A 26 22.62 -10.24 -0.92
N VAL A 27 21.80 -11.24 -0.58
CA VAL A 27 20.38 -11.27 -0.98
C VAL A 27 19.63 -10.06 -0.42
N ALA A 28 19.83 -9.72 0.85
CA ALA A 28 19.22 -8.54 1.45
C ALA A 28 19.66 -7.24 0.76
N SER A 29 20.94 -7.09 0.45
CA SER A 29 21.46 -5.93 -0.29
C SER A 29 20.82 -5.80 -1.68
N TYR A 30 20.67 -6.90 -2.43
CA TYR A 30 19.99 -6.88 -3.73
C TYR A 30 18.52 -6.46 -3.62
N VAL A 31 17.80 -6.96 -2.60
CA VAL A 31 16.40 -6.58 -2.37
C VAL A 31 16.28 -5.10 -2.00
N ILE A 32 17.15 -4.59 -1.13
CA ILE A 32 17.16 -3.18 -0.71
C ILE A 32 17.48 -2.25 -1.89
N VAL A 33 18.53 -2.58 -2.67
CA VAL A 33 18.94 -1.80 -3.84
C VAL A 33 17.86 -1.84 -4.92
N GLY A 34 17.27 -3.01 -5.18
CA GLY A 34 16.17 -3.16 -6.13
C GLY A 34 14.93 -2.35 -5.74
N ALA A 35 14.50 -2.42 -4.48
CA ALA A 35 13.39 -1.62 -3.97
C ALA A 35 13.68 -0.10 -4.08
N THR A 36 14.92 0.30 -3.78
CA THR A 36 15.33 1.70 -3.90
C THR A 36 15.34 2.18 -5.34
N ALA A 37 15.80 1.34 -6.28
CA ALA A 37 15.75 1.64 -7.72
C ALA A 37 14.30 1.83 -8.19
N VAL A 38 13.37 0.98 -7.75
CA VAL A 38 11.94 1.14 -8.05
C VAL A 38 11.39 2.45 -7.48
N LEU A 39 11.79 2.83 -6.26
CA LEU A 39 11.37 4.10 -5.66
C LEU A 39 11.92 5.30 -6.46
N VAL A 40 13.20 5.28 -6.81
CA VAL A 40 13.83 6.33 -7.64
C VAL A 40 13.11 6.43 -8.98
N TRP A 41 12.85 5.30 -9.62
CA TRP A 41 12.12 5.24 -10.88
C TRP A 41 10.71 5.84 -10.76
N ASP A 42 9.95 5.48 -9.72
CA ASP A 42 8.62 6.06 -9.50
C ASP A 42 8.73 7.58 -9.30
N ASN A 43 9.71 8.10 -8.55
CA ASN A 43 9.91 9.53 -8.37
C ASN A 43 10.21 10.25 -9.69
N LEU A 44 11.08 9.70 -10.52
CA LEU A 44 11.39 10.26 -11.84
C LEU A 44 10.17 10.25 -12.77
N HIS A 45 9.45 9.12 -12.82
CA HIS A 45 8.26 9.00 -13.66
C HIS A 45 7.13 9.95 -13.23
N SER A 46 7.00 10.17 -11.91
CA SER A 46 6.00 11.06 -11.33
C SER A 46 6.32 12.55 -11.46
N PHE A 47 7.54 12.91 -11.87
CA PHE A 47 8.06 14.26 -11.68
C PHE A 47 7.25 15.32 -12.43
N ALA A 48 6.79 15.00 -13.65
CA ALA A 48 5.95 15.89 -14.45
C ALA A 48 4.58 16.17 -13.78
N ASP A 49 3.96 15.13 -13.25
CA ASP A 49 2.71 15.24 -12.49
C ASP A 49 2.90 16.08 -11.23
N ASP A 50 3.96 15.81 -10.47
CA ASP A 50 4.28 16.51 -9.23
C ASP A 50 4.55 18.00 -9.46
N TYR A 51 5.24 18.33 -10.55
CA TYR A 51 5.46 19.70 -10.99
C TYR A 51 4.13 20.39 -11.34
N SER A 52 3.23 19.68 -12.02
CA SER A 52 1.90 20.21 -12.32
C SER A 52 1.08 20.46 -11.03
N ILE A 53 1.20 19.58 -10.02
CA ILE A 53 0.52 19.75 -8.74
C ILE A 53 1.07 20.93 -7.96
N LEU A 54 2.38 21.18 -8.01
CA LEU A 54 3.00 22.31 -7.32
C LEU A 54 2.64 23.66 -7.94
N LEU A 55 2.65 23.76 -9.28
CA LEU A 55 2.49 25.04 -9.96
C LEU A 55 1.06 25.36 -10.39
N LYS A 56 0.25 24.34 -10.73
CA LYS A 56 -1.09 24.56 -11.28
C LYS A 56 -2.21 24.37 -10.26
N LEU A 57 -1.96 23.67 -9.15
CA LEU A 57 -2.96 23.46 -8.09
C LEU A 57 -2.70 24.32 -6.86
N LYS A 58 -3.79 24.69 -6.17
CA LYS A 58 -3.69 25.37 -4.86
C LYS A 58 -2.93 24.51 -3.86
N PHE A 59 -1.90 25.08 -3.24
CA PHE A 59 -1.11 24.45 -2.19
C PHE A 59 -1.98 24.16 -0.97
N ARG A 60 -2.06 22.89 -0.55
CA ARG A 60 -2.80 22.47 0.65
C ARG A 60 -1.84 21.79 1.62
N PHE A 61 -2.22 21.74 2.90
CA PHE A 61 -1.45 21.02 3.92
C PHE A 61 -1.11 19.58 3.50
N SER A 62 -2.07 18.83 2.95
CA SER A 62 -1.84 17.47 2.45
C SER A 62 -0.84 17.39 1.28
N THR A 63 -0.60 18.49 0.56
CA THR A 63 0.41 18.58 -0.51
C THR A 63 1.81 18.68 0.09
N ALA A 64 1.99 19.49 1.13
CA ALA A 64 3.25 19.53 1.87
C ALA A 64 3.59 18.16 2.48
N VAL A 65 2.62 17.52 3.14
CA VAL A 65 2.76 16.18 3.72
C VAL A 65 3.14 15.14 2.65
N TYR A 66 2.58 15.24 1.46
CA TYR A 66 2.90 14.37 0.33
C TYR A 66 4.38 14.47 -0.08
N PHE A 67 4.90 15.68 -0.27
CA PHE A 67 6.30 15.87 -0.64
C PHE A 67 7.26 15.44 0.47
N VAL A 68 6.92 15.74 1.73
CA VAL A 68 7.69 15.28 2.90
C VAL A 68 7.76 13.75 2.93
N SER A 69 6.65 13.06 2.70
CA SER A 69 6.60 11.60 2.62
C SER A 69 7.51 11.04 1.53
N ARG A 70 7.47 11.60 0.31
CA ARG A 70 8.34 11.17 -0.79
C ARG A 70 9.82 11.37 -0.49
N ILE A 71 10.20 12.56 -0.06
CA ILE A 71 11.61 12.91 0.21
C ILE A 71 12.15 12.06 1.37
N ALA A 72 11.40 11.95 2.47
CA ALA A 72 11.83 11.14 3.61
C ALA A 72 11.98 9.66 3.25
N SER A 73 11.06 9.10 2.46
CA SER A 73 11.13 7.71 2.00
C SER A 73 12.32 7.48 1.06
N LEU A 74 12.60 8.44 0.18
CA LEU A 74 13.73 8.38 -0.75
C LEU A 74 15.07 8.42 -0.01
N VAL A 75 15.23 9.36 0.93
CA VAL A 75 16.44 9.46 1.77
C VAL A 75 16.61 8.21 2.62
N TYR A 76 15.53 7.68 3.19
CA TYR A 76 15.54 6.44 3.96
C TYR A 76 16.03 5.26 3.10
N ALA A 77 15.43 5.02 1.93
CA ALA A 77 15.77 3.90 1.05
C ALA A 77 17.19 4.01 0.46
N LEU A 78 17.60 5.21 0.01
CA LEU A 78 18.96 5.46 -0.45
C LEU A 78 19.99 5.29 0.65
N GLY A 79 19.70 5.79 1.85
CA GLY A 79 20.55 5.62 3.02
C GLY A 79 20.78 4.14 3.36
N PHE A 80 19.73 3.33 3.36
CA PHE A 80 19.86 1.89 3.59
C PHE A 80 20.53 1.14 2.44
N SER A 81 20.38 1.59 1.20
CA SER A 81 21.17 1.06 0.08
C SER A 81 22.65 1.32 0.27
N LEU A 82 23.03 2.55 0.65
CA LEU A 82 24.41 2.90 0.97
C LEU A 82 24.94 2.08 2.15
N PHE A 83 24.14 1.91 3.20
CA PHE A 83 24.49 1.06 4.34
C PHE A 83 24.76 -0.39 3.93
N ALA A 84 24.03 -0.90 2.93
CA ALA A 84 24.14 -2.27 2.47
C ALA A 84 25.27 -2.52 1.46
N THR A 85 25.74 -1.49 0.74
CA THR A 85 26.72 -1.64 -0.35
C THR A 85 28.06 -0.95 -0.10
N TYR A 86 28.11 0.08 0.75
CA TYR A 86 29.30 0.90 0.93
C TYR A 86 29.98 0.64 2.29
N PRO A 87 31.32 0.54 2.35
CA PRO A 87 32.04 0.39 3.61
C PRO A 87 31.98 1.70 4.42
N LEU A 88 31.10 1.77 5.41
CA LEU A 88 30.98 2.93 6.29
C LEU A 88 31.99 2.87 7.43
N THR A 89 32.56 4.02 7.78
CA THR A 89 33.49 4.13 8.91
C THR A 89 32.78 3.90 10.25
N ASN A 90 31.59 4.48 10.41
CA ASN A 90 30.78 4.43 11.64
C ASN A 90 29.38 3.88 11.37
N CYS A 91 29.23 2.55 11.42
CA CYS A 91 27.96 1.86 11.14
C CYS A 91 26.82 2.33 12.06
N GLN A 92 27.10 2.53 13.35
CA GLN A 92 26.07 2.94 14.32
C GLN A 92 25.51 4.34 14.04
N VAL A 93 26.37 5.29 13.69
CA VAL A 93 25.95 6.67 13.38
C VAL A 93 25.10 6.68 12.10
N ALA A 94 25.55 5.97 11.07
CA ALA A 94 24.78 5.85 9.83
C ALA A 94 23.42 5.17 10.04
N MET A 95 23.38 4.10 10.84
CA MET A 95 22.14 3.40 11.19
C MET A 95 21.14 4.35 11.88
N ILE A 96 21.58 5.11 12.87
CA ILE A 96 20.71 6.08 13.57
C ILE A 96 20.26 7.19 12.60
N ALA A 97 21.19 7.74 11.80
CA ALA A 97 20.90 8.81 10.85
C ALA A 97 19.84 8.38 9.83
N PHE A 98 20.01 7.22 9.20
CA PHE A 98 19.05 6.73 8.20
C PHE A 98 17.73 6.32 8.86
N ASN A 99 17.73 5.62 10.00
CA ASN A 99 16.49 5.28 10.69
C ASN A 99 15.70 6.51 11.14
N SER A 100 16.33 7.65 11.39
CA SER A 100 15.64 8.88 11.79
C SER A 100 14.67 9.41 10.71
N PHE A 101 14.87 9.03 9.44
CA PHE A 101 13.95 9.37 8.35
C PHE A 101 12.71 8.45 8.28
N TYR A 102 12.77 7.25 8.89
CA TYR A 102 11.63 6.33 8.92
C TYR A 102 10.40 6.92 9.63
N PRO A 103 10.50 7.47 10.86
CA PRO A 103 9.37 8.10 11.52
C PRO A 103 8.72 9.18 10.67
N VAL A 104 9.53 10.00 10.00
CA VAL A 104 9.02 11.09 9.14
C VAL A 104 8.26 10.52 7.94
N SER A 105 8.83 9.53 7.25
CA SER A 105 8.19 8.84 6.12
C SER A 105 6.89 8.13 6.55
N SER A 106 6.94 7.33 7.61
CA SER A 106 5.80 6.57 8.12
C SER A 106 4.69 7.50 8.61
N ALA A 107 5.02 8.51 9.41
CA ALA A 107 4.06 9.46 9.97
C ALA A 107 3.36 10.27 8.86
N SER A 108 4.11 10.77 7.89
CA SER A 108 3.56 11.55 6.78
C SER A 108 2.69 10.69 5.86
N THR A 109 3.09 9.45 5.58
CA THR A 109 2.29 8.52 4.76
C THR A 109 0.99 8.14 5.46
N ALA A 110 1.05 7.80 6.75
CA ALA A 110 -0.15 7.58 7.55
C ALA A 110 -1.03 8.84 7.60
N LEU A 111 -0.43 10.03 7.70
CA LEU A 111 -1.18 11.28 7.70
C LEU A 111 -1.90 11.53 6.36
N LEU A 112 -1.35 11.12 5.21
CA LEU A 112 -2.05 11.17 3.92
C LEU A 112 -3.31 10.29 3.92
N PHE A 113 -3.22 9.09 4.49
CA PHE A 113 -4.37 8.20 4.66
C PHE A 113 -5.40 8.80 5.62
N PHE A 114 -4.94 9.36 6.74
CA PHE A 114 -5.81 10.09 7.66
C PHE A 114 -6.55 11.25 7.00
N CYS A 115 -5.85 12.09 6.21
CA CYS A 115 -6.46 13.20 5.49
C CYS A 115 -7.60 12.74 4.57
N ARG A 116 -7.49 11.54 3.99
CA ARG A 116 -8.54 10.96 3.16
C ARG A 116 -9.70 10.43 3.98
N VAL A 117 -9.44 9.71 5.06
CA VAL A 117 -10.50 9.29 6.00
C VAL A 117 -11.27 10.52 6.47
N ARG A 118 -10.57 11.60 6.84
CA ARG A 118 -11.20 12.87 7.22
C ARG A 118 -12.06 13.46 6.10
N ALA A 119 -11.59 13.45 4.86
CA ALA A 119 -12.38 13.95 3.73
C ALA A 119 -13.65 13.10 3.48
N VAL A 120 -13.56 11.79 3.69
CA VAL A 120 -14.64 10.83 3.47
C VAL A 120 -15.69 10.86 4.60
N TYR A 121 -15.24 11.13 5.83
CA TYR A 121 -16.04 11.13 7.06
C TYR A 121 -16.23 12.54 7.67
N ASP A 122 -16.25 13.58 6.84
CA ASP A 122 -16.22 14.99 7.28
C ASP A 122 -17.26 15.35 8.37
N ARG A 123 -18.42 14.68 8.37
CA ARG A 123 -19.49 14.90 9.38
C ARG A 123 -19.35 14.09 10.67
N GLN A 124 -18.51 13.06 10.72
CA GLN A 124 -18.42 12.12 11.84
C GLN A 124 -17.15 12.36 12.66
N ARG A 125 -17.20 13.36 13.56
CA ARG A 125 -16.05 13.80 14.37
C ARG A 125 -15.43 12.67 15.22
N CYS A 126 -16.23 11.75 15.75
CA CYS A 126 -15.74 10.64 16.57
C CYS A 126 -14.75 9.74 15.80
N ILE A 127 -15.07 9.41 14.54
CA ILE A 127 -14.19 8.60 13.68
C ILE A 127 -12.88 9.35 13.42
N ILE A 128 -12.97 10.64 13.11
CA ILE A 128 -11.78 11.48 12.86
C ILE A 128 -10.86 11.51 14.09
N TRP A 129 -11.42 11.68 15.30
CA TRP A 129 -10.64 11.65 16.53
C TRP A 129 -9.98 10.29 16.79
N MET A 130 -10.73 9.20 16.60
CA MET A 130 -10.21 7.84 16.75
C MET A 130 -9.00 7.61 15.82
N PHE A 131 -9.13 7.91 14.52
CA PHE A 131 -8.02 7.76 13.59
C PHE A 131 -6.85 8.71 13.88
N GLY A 132 -7.10 9.89 14.44
CA GLY A 132 -6.06 10.79 14.91
C GLY A 132 -5.24 10.18 16.06
N ILE A 133 -5.89 9.52 17.01
CA ILE A 133 -5.22 8.81 18.11
C ILE A 133 -4.40 7.63 17.57
N LEU A 134 -4.99 6.80 16.69
CA LEU A 134 -4.23 5.68 16.10
C LEU A 134 -3.02 6.18 15.31
N TRP A 135 -3.14 7.32 14.61
CA TRP A 135 -2.00 7.95 13.94
C TRP A 135 -0.91 8.34 14.94
N ILE A 136 -1.24 8.95 16.08
CA ILE A 136 -0.26 9.26 17.14
C ILE A 136 0.42 7.98 17.65
N CYS A 137 -0.32 6.87 17.81
CA CYS A 137 0.26 5.58 18.19
C CYS A 137 1.28 5.09 17.16
N VAL A 138 0.99 5.21 15.86
CA VAL A 138 1.94 4.87 14.78
C VAL A 138 3.18 5.75 14.84
N VAL A 139 3.03 7.07 15.05
CA VAL A 139 4.17 7.99 15.21
C VAL A 139 5.02 7.60 16.41
N GLY A 140 4.40 7.35 17.56
CA GLY A 140 5.08 6.93 18.78
C GLY A 140 5.86 5.64 18.57
N GLY A 141 5.25 4.63 17.92
CA GLY A 141 5.92 3.38 17.56
C GLY A 141 7.10 3.59 16.62
N ALA A 142 6.93 4.41 15.59
CA ALA A 142 7.97 4.67 14.59
C ALA A 142 9.17 5.41 15.18
N LEU A 143 8.95 6.35 16.10
CA LEU A 143 10.02 7.08 16.81
C LEU A 143 10.91 6.18 17.67
N THR A 144 10.43 4.99 18.05
CA THR A 144 11.26 4.03 18.79
C THR A 144 12.32 3.36 17.92
N ILE A 145 12.16 3.34 16.59
CA ILE A 145 13.04 2.59 15.69
C ILE A 145 14.50 3.07 15.70
N PRO A 146 14.81 4.37 15.59
CA PRO A 146 16.20 4.85 15.64
C PRO A 146 16.89 4.53 16.97
N LEU A 147 16.12 4.47 18.06
CA LEU A 147 16.61 4.16 19.41
C LEU A 147 16.78 2.65 19.63
N ALA A 148 16.04 1.82 18.89
CA ALA A 148 16.03 0.37 19.01
C ALA A 148 17.13 -0.35 18.27
N SER A 149 17.66 0.30 17.22
CA SER A 149 18.61 -0.30 16.31
C SER A 149 20.04 -0.15 16.79
N ARG A 150 20.76 -1.27 16.86
CA ARG A 150 22.22 -1.29 16.98
C ARG A 150 22.84 -1.96 15.77
N ALA A 151 23.86 -1.32 15.21
CA ALA A 151 24.65 -1.82 14.09
C ALA A 151 26.12 -1.83 14.50
N THR A 152 26.80 -2.92 14.18
CA THR A 152 28.24 -3.04 14.36
C THR A 152 28.92 -3.24 13.01
N LYS A 153 30.23 -3.00 12.99
CA LYS A 153 31.08 -3.25 11.83
C LYS A 153 31.66 -4.65 11.96
N ILE A 154 31.58 -5.43 10.89
CA ILE A 154 32.23 -6.76 10.79
C ILE A 154 33.12 -6.70 9.54
N GLY A 155 34.44 -6.63 9.74
CA GLY A 155 35.38 -6.38 8.64
C GLY A 155 35.09 -5.04 7.94
N SER A 156 34.75 -5.08 6.64
CA SER A 156 34.37 -3.90 5.86
C SER A 156 32.86 -3.68 5.74
N ALA A 157 32.03 -4.59 6.24
CA ALA A 157 30.58 -4.54 6.11
C ALA A 157 29.89 -4.09 7.42
N CYS A 158 28.79 -3.36 7.31
CA CYS A 158 27.94 -3.01 8.44
C CYS A 158 26.81 -4.03 8.60
N VAL A 159 26.62 -4.56 9.80
CA VAL A 159 25.59 -5.55 10.09
C VAL A 159 24.73 -5.10 11.26
N VAL A 160 23.43 -5.36 11.16
CA VAL A 160 22.48 -5.08 12.24
C VAL A 160 22.67 -6.11 13.34
N GLU A 161 23.12 -5.65 14.51
CA GLU A 161 23.48 -6.49 15.65
C GLU A 161 22.25 -6.89 16.46
N HIS A 162 21.40 -5.91 16.77
CA HIS A 162 20.27 -6.11 17.66
C HIS A 162 19.06 -5.27 17.24
N LEU A 163 17.91 -5.94 17.14
CA LEU A 163 16.58 -5.33 17.04
C LEU A 163 15.86 -5.57 18.36
N ALA A 164 15.46 -4.49 19.03
CA ALA A 164 14.73 -4.62 20.28
C ALA A 164 13.31 -5.19 20.07
N ARG A 165 12.83 -5.99 21.03
CA ARG A 165 11.50 -6.62 20.98
C ARG A 165 10.34 -5.62 20.89
N TYR A 166 10.52 -4.39 21.34
CA TYR A 166 9.47 -3.37 21.27
C TYR A 166 9.16 -2.88 19.85
N LEU A 167 9.95 -3.25 18.84
CA LEU A 167 9.60 -3.03 17.43
C LEU A 167 8.32 -3.74 17.00
N ILE A 168 7.96 -4.81 17.71
CA ILE A 168 6.69 -5.51 17.53
C ILE A 168 5.51 -4.55 17.80
N SER A 169 5.65 -3.63 18.75
CA SER A 169 4.63 -2.61 19.05
C SER A 169 4.35 -1.72 17.85
N ASN A 170 5.39 -1.25 17.17
CA ASN A 170 5.25 -0.47 15.94
C ASN A 170 4.56 -1.27 14.83
N GLY A 171 4.92 -2.55 14.67
CA GLY A 171 4.30 -3.45 13.70
C GLY A 171 2.80 -3.64 13.96
N ILE A 172 2.40 -3.85 15.21
CA ILE A 172 0.99 -3.98 15.61
C ILE A 172 0.24 -2.67 15.34
N ALA A 173 0.79 -1.54 15.81
CA ALA A 173 0.15 -0.23 15.65
C ALA A 173 -0.06 0.12 14.17
N THR A 174 0.93 -0.13 13.33
CA THR A 174 0.87 0.12 11.88
C THR A 174 -0.15 -0.80 11.21
N THR A 175 -0.12 -2.09 11.52
CA THR A 175 -1.06 -3.07 10.92
C THR A 175 -2.52 -2.76 11.30
N VAL A 176 -2.77 -2.42 12.57
CA VAL A 176 -4.10 -2.02 13.05
C VAL A 176 -4.55 -0.72 12.36
N TYR A 177 -3.65 0.26 12.26
CA TYR A 177 -3.93 1.52 11.58
C TYR A 177 -4.34 1.30 10.12
N ASP A 178 -3.51 0.62 9.33
CA ASP A 178 -3.79 0.44 7.91
C ASP A 178 -5.04 -0.40 7.66
N THR A 179 -5.25 -1.45 8.45
CA THR A 179 -6.45 -2.29 8.34
C THR A 179 -7.70 -1.46 8.66
N SER A 180 -7.65 -0.64 9.71
CA SER A 180 -8.78 0.24 10.06
C SER A 180 -9.06 1.28 8.98
N VAL A 181 -8.01 1.89 8.40
CA VAL A 181 -8.14 2.85 7.29
C VAL A 181 -8.76 2.19 6.08
N PHE A 182 -8.25 1.02 5.69
CA PHE A 182 -8.76 0.23 4.58
C PHE A 182 -10.23 -0.08 4.78
N LEU A 183 -10.60 -0.63 5.94
CA LEU A 183 -11.99 -0.95 6.26
C LEU A 183 -12.88 0.30 6.22
N ALA A 184 -12.48 1.41 6.83
CA ALA A 184 -13.27 2.63 6.85
C ALA A 184 -13.53 3.17 5.43
N ILE A 185 -12.49 3.29 4.60
CA ILE A 185 -12.65 3.78 3.23
C ILE A 185 -13.51 2.80 2.41
N SER A 186 -13.32 1.50 2.58
CA SER A 186 -14.07 0.44 1.90
C SER A 186 -15.55 0.44 2.28
N PHE A 187 -15.86 0.54 3.58
CA PHE A 187 -17.24 0.62 4.06
C PHE A 187 -17.98 1.85 3.55
N ARG A 188 -17.31 3.01 3.49
CA ARG A 188 -17.97 4.21 2.95
C ARG A 188 -18.28 4.06 1.47
N LEU A 189 -17.36 3.50 0.70
CA LEU A 189 -17.56 3.30 -0.72
C LEU A 189 -18.72 2.34 -1.00
N LEU A 190 -18.76 1.22 -0.26
CA LEU A 190 -19.91 0.31 -0.26
C LEU A 190 -21.21 1.03 0.06
N ALA A 191 -21.22 1.84 1.12
CA ALA A 191 -22.42 2.58 1.51
C ALA A 191 -22.88 3.53 0.40
N ASN A 192 -21.95 4.20 -0.29
CA ASN A 192 -22.28 5.10 -1.40
C ASN A 192 -22.80 4.34 -2.63
N SER A 193 -22.20 3.21 -3.00
CA SER A 193 -22.66 2.37 -4.13
C SER A 193 -24.08 1.81 -3.92
N ARG A 194 -24.47 1.56 -2.66
CA ARG A 194 -25.82 1.07 -2.29
C ARG A 194 -26.89 2.16 -2.32
N VAL A 195 -26.52 3.44 -2.39
CA VAL A 195 -27.48 4.55 -2.50
C VAL A 195 -28.01 4.65 -3.94
N GLU A 196 -27.23 4.22 -4.94
CA GLU A 196 -27.67 4.19 -6.34
C GLU A 196 -28.58 3.00 -6.70
N GLN A 197 -28.68 1.98 -5.85
CA GLN A 197 -29.50 0.78 -6.12
C GLN A 197 -30.89 0.85 -5.48
N THR A 198 -31.90 0.56 -6.30
CA THR A 198 -33.34 0.57 -6.00
C THR A 198 -33.65 -0.30 -4.77
N PRO A 199 -34.60 0.07 -3.90
CA PRO A 199 -34.91 -0.67 -2.67
C PRO A 199 -35.27 -2.17 -2.86
N ARG A 200 -35.64 -2.60 -4.07
CA ARG A 200 -35.89 -4.01 -4.41
C ARG A 200 -34.61 -4.86 -4.52
N ASP A 201 -33.48 -4.28 -4.93
CA ASP A 201 -32.20 -5.01 -5.03
C ASP A 201 -31.53 -5.18 -3.66
N LYS A 202 -31.85 -4.28 -2.70
CA LYS A 202 -31.41 -4.40 -1.30
C LYS A 202 -31.95 -5.63 -0.58
N VAL A 203 -33.09 -6.17 -1.01
CA VAL A 203 -33.68 -7.39 -0.42
C VAL A 203 -33.13 -8.66 -1.09
N ARG A 204 -32.83 -8.59 -2.40
CA ARG A 204 -32.17 -9.71 -3.12
C ARG A 204 -30.69 -9.88 -2.71
N ALA A 205 -29.97 -8.79 -2.49
CA ALA A 205 -28.57 -8.84 -2.07
C ALA A 205 -28.37 -9.28 -0.61
N THR A 206 -29.36 -9.09 0.27
CA THR A 206 -29.27 -9.54 1.67
C THR A 206 -29.64 -11.02 1.85
N LEU A 207 -30.48 -11.59 0.97
CA LEU A 207 -30.81 -13.02 1.00
C LEU A 207 -29.71 -13.92 0.44
N CYS A 208 -28.92 -13.42 -0.52
CA CYS A 208 -27.81 -14.17 -1.11
C CYS A 208 -26.49 -13.58 -0.62
N GLY A 209 -25.99 -14.05 0.55
CA GLY A 209 -24.80 -13.52 1.22
C GLY A 209 -23.53 -13.45 0.34
N GLU A 210 -23.49 -14.20 -0.77
CA GLU A 210 -22.40 -14.21 -1.75
C GLU A 210 -22.41 -13.00 -2.70
N ALA A 211 -23.59 -12.43 -3.01
CA ALA A 211 -23.70 -11.27 -3.90
C ALA A 211 -23.09 -10.00 -3.28
N ASN A 212 -23.07 -9.91 -1.95
CA ASN A 212 -22.44 -8.80 -1.22
C ASN A 212 -20.91 -8.83 -1.33
N LEU A 213 -20.30 -10.02 -1.38
CA LEU A 213 -18.85 -10.19 -1.55
C LEU A 213 -18.43 -9.88 -2.99
N TYR A 214 -19.23 -10.29 -3.97
CA TYR A 214 -18.97 -9.97 -5.38
C TYR A 214 -19.07 -8.46 -5.65
N ALA A 215 -20.14 -7.80 -5.18
CA ALA A 215 -20.28 -6.35 -5.30
C ALA A 215 -19.21 -5.59 -4.51
N PHE A 216 -18.81 -6.10 -3.34
CA PHE A 216 -17.70 -5.54 -2.57
C PHE A 216 -16.37 -5.65 -3.30
N SER A 217 -16.02 -6.84 -3.78
CA SER A 217 -14.83 -7.09 -4.59
C SER A 217 -14.80 -6.16 -5.81
N GLN A 218 -15.92 -6.08 -6.55
CA GLN A 218 -16.01 -5.27 -7.75
C GLN A 218 -15.88 -3.76 -7.46
N ALA A 219 -16.45 -3.26 -6.37
CA ALA A 219 -16.24 -1.88 -5.92
C ALA A 219 -14.79 -1.63 -5.48
N LEU A 220 -14.17 -2.61 -4.80
CA LEU A 220 -12.79 -2.53 -4.35
C LEU A 220 -11.80 -2.39 -5.53
N PHE A 221 -12.02 -3.15 -6.60
CA PHE A 221 -11.19 -3.12 -7.81
C PHE A 221 -11.45 -1.89 -8.69
N ARG A 222 -12.64 -1.28 -8.65
CA ARG A 222 -12.98 -0.12 -9.49
C ARG A 222 -12.47 1.23 -8.96
N ASP A 223 -12.45 1.43 -7.64
CA ASP A 223 -12.24 2.78 -7.06
C ASP A 223 -10.82 3.05 -6.52
N GLY A 224 -9.82 2.29 -6.99
CA GLY A 224 -8.44 2.44 -6.53
C GLY A 224 -8.25 2.02 -5.06
N GLN A 225 -9.18 1.26 -4.48
CA GLN A 225 -9.03 0.72 -3.13
C GLN A 225 -8.02 -0.41 -3.05
N THR A 226 -7.72 -1.07 -4.17
CA THR A 226 -6.65 -2.06 -4.30
C THR A 226 -5.31 -1.51 -3.77
N TYR A 227 -5.04 -0.21 -3.90
CA TYR A 227 -3.82 0.42 -3.36
C TYR A 227 -3.73 0.34 -1.83
N TYR A 228 -4.86 0.45 -1.13
CA TYR A 228 -4.93 0.29 0.32
C TYR A 228 -4.81 -1.17 0.72
N LEU A 229 -5.47 -2.06 -0.02
CA LEU A 229 -5.36 -3.50 0.21
C LEU A 229 -3.92 -3.99 0.08
N ILE A 230 -3.20 -3.52 -0.96
CA ILE A 230 -1.78 -3.84 -1.15
C ILE A 230 -0.97 -3.38 0.05
N THR A 231 -1.19 -2.15 0.53
CA THR A 231 -0.50 -1.61 1.71
C THR A 231 -0.77 -2.44 2.97
N VAL A 232 -2.02 -2.81 3.23
CA VAL A 232 -2.39 -3.68 4.36
C VAL A 232 -1.72 -5.03 4.25
N PHE A 233 -1.73 -5.64 3.07
CA PHE A 233 -1.13 -6.94 2.82
C PHE A 233 0.39 -6.90 3.03
N THR A 234 1.09 -5.90 2.50
CA THR A 234 2.55 -5.78 2.63
C THR A 234 2.96 -5.48 4.07
N ASN A 235 2.22 -4.63 4.78
CA ASN A 235 2.47 -4.35 6.20
C ASN A 235 2.23 -5.59 7.07
N THR A 236 1.14 -6.31 6.81
CA THR A 236 0.83 -7.56 7.53
C THR A 236 1.89 -8.63 7.25
N LEU A 237 2.29 -8.81 5.99
CA LEU A 237 3.34 -9.76 5.62
C LEU A 237 4.68 -9.43 6.31
N THR A 238 5.04 -8.14 6.32
CA THR A 238 6.26 -7.67 7.01
C THR A 238 6.18 -7.94 8.51
N PHE A 239 5.04 -7.68 9.14
CA PHE A 239 4.81 -7.95 10.55
C PHE A 239 4.93 -9.45 10.88
N VAL A 240 4.28 -10.31 10.09
CA VAL A 240 4.35 -11.77 10.25
C VAL A 240 5.80 -12.25 10.14
N MET A 241 6.54 -11.79 9.12
CA MET A 241 7.95 -12.15 8.93
C MET A 241 8.84 -11.75 10.12
N ILE A 242 8.55 -10.63 10.78
CA ILE A 242 9.28 -10.19 11.99
C ILE A 242 8.97 -11.10 13.19
N CYS A 243 7.71 -11.56 13.32
CA CYS A 243 7.25 -12.36 14.45
C CYS A 243 7.67 -13.84 14.37
N VAL A 244 7.91 -14.39 13.18
CA VAL A 244 8.24 -15.82 13.04
C VAL A 244 9.63 -16.13 13.66
N PRO A 245 9.70 -16.99 14.71
CA PRO A 245 10.93 -17.23 15.44
C PRO A 245 11.98 -18.05 14.66
N GLY A 246 11.60 -18.70 13.55
CA GLY A 246 12.47 -19.53 12.72
C GLY A 246 13.25 -18.80 11.61
N VAL A 247 12.96 -17.53 11.35
CA VAL A 247 13.60 -16.76 10.26
C VAL A 247 14.88 -16.09 10.76
N SER A 248 15.96 -16.12 9.95
CA SER A 248 17.23 -15.47 10.29
C SER A 248 17.04 -13.95 10.49
N PRO A 249 17.84 -13.30 11.35
CA PRO A 249 17.65 -11.88 11.68
C PRO A 249 17.72 -10.97 10.45
N VAL A 250 18.56 -11.31 9.48
CA VAL A 250 18.72 -10.58 8.23
C VAL A 250 17.43 -10.63 7.40
N TYR A 251 16.82 -11.81 7.31
CA TYR A 251 15.54 -11.98 6.58
C TYR A 251 14.36 -11.29 7.25
N ARG A 252 14.34 -11.18 8.59
CA ARG A 252 13.26 -10.45 9.30
C ARG A 252 13.22 -8.97 8.95
N GLY A 253 14.38 -8.36 8.72
CA GLY A 253 14.50 -6.96 8.32
C GLY A 253 14.42 -6.72 6.81
N MET A 254 14.60 -7.76 5.99
CA MET A 254 14.73 -7.62 4.53
C MET A 254 13.48 -7.01 3.87
N PHE A 255 12.29 -7.30 4.40
CA PHE A 255 11.02 -6.82 3.84
C PHE A 255 10.61 -5.43 4.31
N THR A 256 11.30 -4.81 5.26
CA THR A 256 10.92 -3.48 5.78
C THR A 256 11.10 -2.38 4.74
N ILE A 257 12.25 -2.34 4.05
CA ILE A 257 12.53 -1.34 3.02
C ILE A 257 11.57 -1.47 1.83
N PRO A 258 11.39 -2.67 1.22
CA PRO A 258 10.40 -2.85 0.16
C PRO A 258 8.98 -2.44 0.58
N ASN A 259 8.59 -2.74 1.82
CA ASN A 259 7.29 -2.37 2.34
C ASN A 259 7.10 -0.86 2.49
N VAL A 260 8.09 -0.13 3.00
CA VAL A 260 8.07 1.34 3.05
C VAL A 260 7.99 1.92 1.64
N VAL A 261 8.79 1.40 0.70
CA VAL A 261 8.79 1.81 -0.70
C VAL A 261 7.40 1.61 -1.32
N LEU A 262 6.82 0.41 -1.19
CA LEU A 262 5.50 0.12 -1.74
C LEU A 262 4.43 1.04 -1.13
N THR A 263 4.42 1.17 0.18
CA THR A 263 3.44 1.98 0.91
C THR A 263 3.51 3.45 0.47
N ASN A 264 4.72 4.00 0.34
CA ASN A 264 4.92 5.36 -0.16
C ASN A 264 4.42 5.51 -1.61
N ILE A 265 4.81 4.61 -2.52
CA ILE A 265 4.38 4.64 -3.93
C ILE A 265 2.85 4.57 -4.02
N MET A 266 2.22 3.64 -3.31
CA MET A 266 0.77 3.48 -3.33
C MET A 266 0.05 4.69 -2.75
N ALA A 267 0.51 5.22 -1.62
CA ALA A 267 -0.05 6.45 -1.04
C ALA A 267 0.11 7.65 -1.98
N SER A 268 1.26 7.76 -2.64
CA SER A 268 1.57 8.84 -3.57
C SER A 268 0.76 8.77 -4.86
N ARG A 269 0.60 7.58 -5.46
CA ARG A 269 -0.30 7.35 -6.61
C ARG A 269 -1.75 7.64 -6.23
N VAL A 270 -2.12 7.17 -5.04
CA VAL A 270 -3.30 7.53 -4.28
C VAL A 270 -3.60 9.02 -4.49
N TYR A 271 -2.71 9.80 -3.87
CA TYR A 271 -2.81 11.25 -3.74
C TYR A 271 -2.86 11.97 -5.08
N ARG A 272 -1.97 11.62 -6.01
CA ARG A 272 -1.90 12.22 -7.35
C ARG A 272 -3.17 11.99 -8.13
N ASN A 273 -3.68 10.75 -8.19
CA ASN A 273 -4.90 10.43 -8.92
C ASN A 273 -6.06 11.29 -8.41
N VAL A 274 -6.24 11.40 -7.10
CA VAL A 274 -7.30 12.25 -6.54
C VAL A 274 -7.08 13.72 -6.92
N ARG A 275 -5.86 14.25 -6.82
CA ARG A 275 -5.61 15.68 -7.07
C ARG A 275 -5.72 16.05 -8.56
N LEU A 276 -5.24 15.20 -9.45
CA LEU A 276 -5.27 15.44 -10.90
C LEU A 276 -6.66 15.18 -11.48
N HIS A 277 -7.41 14.19 -11.00
CA HIS A 277 -8.80 13.97 -11.42
C HIS A 277 -9.74 15.13 -11.04
N HIS A 278 -9.43 15.90 -9.99
CA HIS A 278 -10.21 17.11 -9.67
C HIS A 278 -9.90 18.29 -10.60
N VAL A 279 -8.86 18.19 -11.45
CA VAL A 279 -8.43 19.27 -12.35
C VAL A 279 -8.73 18.97 -13.80
N VAL A 280 -8.78 17.70 -14.20
CA VAL A 280 -9.33 17.27 -15.48
C VAL A 280 -10.80 16.91 -15.24
N PRO A 281 -11.78 17.78 -15.60
CA PRO A 281 -13.15 17.33 -15.64
C PRO A 281 -13.23 16.15 -16.62
N GLN A 282 -14.05 15.16 -16.32
CA GLN A 282 -14.44 14.15 -17.30
C GLN A 282 -14.73 14.85 -18.63
N VAL A 283 -13.93 14.57 -19.65
CA VAL A 283 -14.46 14.60 -21.01
C VAL A 283 -15.33 13.35 -21.06
N PRO A 284 -16.67 13.47 -21.11
CA PRO A 284 -17.50 12.30 -21.27
C PRO A 284 -17.12 11.68 -22.61
N HIS A 285 -16.74 10.40 -22.60
CA HIS A 285 -16.54 9.53 -23.76
C HIS A 285 -16.30 10.28 -25.09
N LEU A 286 -15.03 10.53 -25.42
CA LEU A 286 -14.66 10.82 -26.79
C LEU A 286 -14.77 9.50 -27.61
N SER A 287 -15.99 9.12 -27.93
CA SER A 287 -16.29 8.34 -29.12
C SER A 287 -15.89 9.18 -30.33
N LEU A 288 -14.67 8.99 -30.83
CA LEU A 288 -14.28 9.20 -32.21
C LEU A 288 -12.82 8.73 -32.38
N LEU A 289 -12.67 7.50 -32.86
CA LEU A 289 -11.53 7.10 -33.66
C LEU A 289 -11.36 8.09 -34.82
N PRO A 290 -10.12 8.33 -35.26
CA PRO A 290 -9.81 8.19 -36.66
C PRO A 290 -8.91 6.98 -36.85
N THR A 291 -9.41 6.13 -37.75
CA THR A 291 -8.67 5.14 -38.53
C THR A 291 -7.27 5.63 -38.92
N ILE A 292 -6.26 4.83 -38.60
CA ILE A 292 -5.07 4.70 -39.46
C ILE A 292 -4.92 3.21 -39.73
N ASP A 293 -5.21 2.88 -40.98
CA ASP A 293 -4.98 1.63 -41.67
C ASP A 293 -3.46 1.45 -41.87
N ASP A 294 -2.97 0.22 -41.67
CA ASP A 294 -1.88 -0.40 -42.45
C ASP A 294 -1.56 -1.78 -41.85
N SER A 295 -2.25 -2.78 -42.39
CA SER A 295 -1.71 -4.08 -42.85
C SER A 295 -0.63 -4.80 -42.02
N VAL A 296 -1.03 -5.83 -41.27
CA VAL A 296 -0.43 -7.18 -41.35
C VAL A 296 -1.54 -8.20 -41.07
N THR A 297 -2.07 -8.78 -42.15
CA THR A 297 -2.88 -9.99 -42.15
C THR A 297 -2.00 -11.19 -41.78
N MET A 298 -2.45 -11.98 -40.80
CA MET A 298 -2.20 -13.42 -40.83
C MET A 298 -3.50 -14.12 -40.46
N ASP A 299 -4.19 -14.58 -41.50
CA ASP A 299 -5.42 -15.34 -41.44
C ASP A 299 -5.19 -16.69 -40.74
N ILE A 300 -5.93 -16.94 -39.66
CA ILE A 300 -6.35 -18.29 -39.30
C ILE A 300 -7.88 -18.26 -39.24
N VAL A 301 -8.46 -18.62 -40.38
CA VAL A 301 -9.88 -18.93 -40.54
C VAL A 301 -10.17 -20.23 -39.77
N VAL A 302 -10.96 -20.13 -38.69
CA VAL A 302 -11.74 -21.26 -38.19
C VAL A 302 -13.19 -20.80 -38.12
N ASP A 303 -13.91 -21.14 -39.17
CA ASP A 303 -15.33 -20.93 -39.34
C ASP A 303 -16.12 -21.92 -38.44
N ARG A 304 -17.01 -21.42 -37.57
CA ARG A 304 -18.14 -22.19 -37.05
C ARG A 304 -19.29 -21.26 -36.61
N HIS A 305 -20.43 -21.50 -37.26
CA HIS A 305 -21.77 -20.93 -37.10
C HIS A 305 -22.26 -20.61 -35.66
N PRO A 306 -23.29 -19.74 -35.52
CA PRO A 306 -23.77 -19.20 -34.27
C PRO A 306 -24.75 -20.15 -33.58
N SER A 307 -24.68 -20.24 -32.26
CA SER A 307 -25.73 -20.84 -31.44
C SER A 307 -25.88 -20.06 -30.15
N ARG A 308 -26.89 -19.19 -30.19
CA ARG A 308 -27.86 -18.90 -29.13
C ARG A 308 -27.74 -19.79 -27.88
N ALA A 309 -27.39 -19.21 -26.75
CA ALA A 309 -27.77 -19.70 -25.43
C ALA A 309 -27.67 -18.56 -24.41
N GLU A 310 -28.80 -17.88 -24.20
CA GLU A 310 -29.10 -17.20 -22.94
C GLU A 310 -28.91 -18.22 -21.80
N THR A 311 -28.11 -17.88 -20.80
CA THR A 311 -28.12 -18.61 -19.53
C THR A 311 -28.81 -17.72 -18.51
N GLU A 312 -30.14 -17.73 -18.55
CA GLU A 312 -30.98 -17.35 -17.42
C GLU A 312 -30.72 -18.34 -16.28
N ILE A 313 -30.23 -17.85 -15.15
CA ILE A 313 -30.30 -18.59 -13.89
C ILE A 313 -31.68 -18.30 -13.30
N SER A 314 -32.62 -19.18 -13.65
CA SER A 314 -33.96 -19.25 -13.08
C SER A 314 -33.90 -19.86 -11.67
N CYS A 315 -34.33 -19.10 -10.67
CA CYS A 315 -34.76 -19.65 -9.39
C CYS A 315 -36.28 -19.69 -9.39
N ASP A 316 -36.82 -20.85 -9.74
CA ASP A 316 -38.24 -21.15 -9.70
C ASP A 316 -38.67 -21.50 -8.27
N ALA A 317 -39.72 -20.85 -7.76
CA ALA A 317 -40.53 -21.36 -6.65
C ALA A 317 -41.87 -20.62 -6.55
N THR A 318 -42.88 -21.25 -7.15
CA THR A 318 -44.29 -21.34 -6.70
C THR A 318 -45.15 -20.08 -6.67
N SER A 319 -45.90 -19.97 -7.76
CA SER A 319 -47.24 -19.38 -7.88
C SER A 319 -48.15 -19.66 -6.68
N LYS A 320 -48.71 -18.60 -6.09
CA LYS A 320 -50.05 -18.63 -5.51
C LYS A 320 -50.85 -17.47 -6.08
N SER A 321 -51.88 -17.86 -6.83
CA SER A 321 -52.88 -17.01 -7.47
C SER A 321 -53.54 -16.07 -6.47
N ASP A 322 -53.60 -14.77 -6.77
CA ASP A 322 -54.84 -14.02 -6.57
C ASP A 322 -54.98 -12.93 -7.64
N ASN A 323 -56.20 -12.86 -8.17
CA ASN A 323 -56.60 -12.22 -9.39
C ASN A 323 -57.49 -11.03 -9.00
N ARG A 324 -57.02 -9.78 -9.13
CA ARG A 324 -57.93 -8.63 -9.08
C ARG A 324 -57.41 -7.39 -9.81
N HIS A 325 -58.06 -7.16 -10.95
CA HIS A 325 -58.44 -5.92 -11.66
C HIS A 325 -57.55 -4.64 -11.62
N ARG A 326 -57.23 -4.18 -12.84
CA ARG A 326 -56.97 -2.80 -13.35
C ARG A 326 -57.92 -1.70 -12.78
N PRO A 327 -57.75 -0.37 -13.05
CA PRO A 327 -56.70 0.38 -13.80
C PRO A 327 -56.24 1.76 -13.19
N THR A 328 -55.19 2.36 -13.80
CA THR A 328 -54.92 3.82 -14.08
C THR A 328 -55.00 4.93 -13.01
N MET A 329 -53.93 5.74 -12.92
CA MET A 329 -53.87 7.23 -13.10
C MET A 329 -52.42 7.72 -12.88
N ARG A 330 -51.78 8.48 -13.80
CA ARG A 330 -51.59 9.96 -13.77
C ARG A 330 -51.37 10.47 -12.33
N TRP A 331 -50.21 11.01 -11.95
CA TRP A 331 -49.45 12.12 -12.53
C TRP A 331 -47.93 11.92 -12.35
#